data_AF-X0TP67-F1
#
_entry.id   AF-X0TP67-F1
#
_cell.length_a   1.000
_cell.length_b   1.000
_cell.length_c   1.000
_cell.angle_alpha   90.00
_cell.angle_beta   90.00
_cell.angle_gamma   90.00
#
_symmetry.space_group_name_H-M   'P 1'
#
loop_
_entity.id
_entity.type
_entity.pdbx_description
1 polymer ?
#
loop_
_entity_poly.entity_id
_entity_poly.type
_entity_poly.pdbx_seq_one_letter_code
_entity_poly.pdbx_strand_id
1 'polypeptide(L)' 'MPFLLVFVAAFALALTLTPLARLLGQRYGFVAAPGGRRKHAGRKSRLGGVALYVAFVAA' A
#
# COMPACT_ATOMS: atom_id res chain seq x y z
N MET A 1 9.03 -25.74 -4.96
CA MET A 1 7.95 -25.64 -3.95
C MET A 1 8.12 -24.54 -2.90
N PRO A 2 9.32 -24.16 -2.40
CA PRO A 2 9.40 -23.09 -1.38
C PRO A 2 9.01 -21.70 -1.91
N PHE A 3 9.25 -21.42 -3.21
CA PHE A 3 8.91 -20.14 -3.83
C PHE A 3 7.40 -19.84 -3.86
N LEU A 4 6.55 -20.87 -3.93
CA LEU A 4 5.10 -20.69 -3.87
C LEU A 4 4.65 -20.23 -2.48
N LEU A 5 5.28 -20.74 -1.42
CA LEU A 5 4.98 -20.32 -0.05
C LEU A 5 5.38 -18.86 0.18
N VAL A 6 6.57 -18.46 -0.27
CA VAL A 6 7.04 -17.06 -0.20
C VAL A 6 6.11 -16.14 -0.99
N PHE A 7 5.70 -16.55 -2.20
CA PHE A 7 4.75 -15.78 -3.01
C PHE A 7 3.41 -15.58 -2.31
N VAL A 8 2.82 -16.65 -1.77
CA VAL A 8 1.53 -16.58 -1.08
C VAL A 8 1.64 -15.76 0.20
N ALA A 9 2.74 -15.89 0.96
CA ALA A 9 3.00 -15.09 2.15
C ALA A 9 3.15 -13.59 1.81
N ALA A 10 3.97 -13.25 0.83
CA ALA A 10 4.14 -11.88 0.36
C ALA A 10 2.82 -11.29 -0.16
N PHE A 11 2.01 -12.09 -0.85
CA PHE A 11 0.70 -11.68 -1.35
C PHE A 11 -0.30 -11.41 -0.22
N ALA A 12 -0.37 -12.30 0.78
CA ALA A 12 -1.23 -12.12 1.95
C ALA A 12 -0.81 -10.90 2.79
N LEU A 13 0.50 -10.70 2.97
CA LEU A 13 1.05 -9.52 3.63
C LEU A 13 0.70 -8.25 2.84
N ALA A 14 0.89 -8.23 1.52
CA ALA A 14 0.55 -7.07 0.70
C ALA A 14 -0.96 -6.73 0.79
N LEU A 15 -1.84 -7.74 0.77
CA LEU A 15 -3.29 -7.57 0.92
C LEU A 15 -3.70 -6.96 2.25
N THR A 16 -2.99 -7.26 3.34
CA THR A 16 -3.29 -6.75 4.69
C THR A 16 -2.62 -5.40 4.96
N LEU A 17 -1.38 -5.20 4.52
CA LEU A 17 -0.66 -3.93 4.69
C LEU A 17 -1.20 -2.81 3.79
N THR A 18 -1.76 -3.11 2.62
CA THR A 18 -2.31 -2.09 1.70
C THR A 18 -3.47 -1.28 2.30
N PRO A 19 -4.53 -1.87 2.90
CA PRO A 19 -5.58 -1.10 3.56
C PRO A 19 -5.07 -0.39 4.83
N LEU A 20 -4.13 -0.97 5.56
CA LEU A 20 -3.47 -0.30 6.69
C LEU A 20 -2.71 0.95 6.25
N ALA A 21 -1.89 0.86 5.19
CA ALA A 21 -1.19 2.01 4.63
C ALA A 21 -2.14 3.06 4.03
N ARG A 22 -3.32 2.64 3.57
CA ARG A 22 -4.40 3.57 3.20
C ARG A 22 -4.92 4.33 4.42
N LEU A 23 -5.24 3.63 5.51
CA LEU A 23 -5.72 4.21 6.76
C LEU A 23 -4.67 5.13 7.39
N LEU A 24 -3.43 4.67 7.53
CA LEU A 24 -2.31 5.47 8.04
C LEU A 24 -2.06 6.68 7.14
N GLY A 25 -2.06 6.52 5.82
CA GLY A 25 -1.85 7.64 4.90
C GLY A 25 -2.93 8.70 5.03
N GLN A 26 -4.18 8.29 5.25
CA GLN A 26 -5.28 9.20 5.55
C GLN A 26 -5.15 9.86 6.93
N ARG A 27 -4.73 9.11 7.96
CA ARG A 27 -4.60 9.59 9.34
C ARG A 27 -3.43 10.57 9.53
N TYR A 28 -2.29 10.30 8.90
CA TYR A 28 -1.09 11.13 8.98
C TYR A 28 -1.02 12.21 7.88
N GLY A 29 -2.03 12.30 7.01
CA GLY A 29 -2.07 13.32 5.96
C GLY A 29 -1.14 13.09 4.77
N PHE A 30 -0.48 11.92 4.67
CA PHE A 30 0.30 11.47 3.50
C PHE A 30 -0.60 11.06 2.32
N VAL A 31 -1.44 12.00 1.92
CA VAL A 31 -2.46 11.82 0.90
C VAL A 31 -2.18 12.77 -0.26
N ALA A 32 -2.27 12.26 -1.48
CA ALA A 32 -2.40 13.11 -2.65
C ALA A 32 -3.84 13.67 -2.69
N ALA A 33 -3.97 14.96 -2.35
CA ALA A 33 -5.18 15.71 -2.61
C ALA A 33 -5.25 16.10 -4.11
N PRO A 34 -6.46 16.13 -4.71
CA PRO A 34 -6.63 16.59 -6.08
C PRO A 34 -6.32 18.08 -6.21
N GLY A 35 -5.66 18.48 -7.31
CA GLY A 35 -5.31 19.86 -7.63
C GLY A 35 -4.59 20.00 -8.97
N GLY A 36 -4.92 21.04 -9.74
CA GLY A 36 -4.33 21.31 -11.07
C GLY A 36 -4.62 20.21 -12.10
N ARG A 37 -3.57 19.61 -12.67
CA ARG A 37 -3.65 18.57 -13.74
C ARG A 37 -4.12 17.19 -13.24
N ARG A 38 -4.40 17.02 -11.94
CA ARG A 38 -4.83 15.76 -11.31
C ARG A 38 -6.36 15.67 -11.24
N LYS A 39 -7.01 15.12 -12.28
CA LYS A 39 -8.49 14.91 -12.36
C LYS A 39 -9.05 13.75 -11.52
N HIS A 40 -8.34 13.29 -10.49
CA HIS A 40 -8.72 12.09 -9.74
C HIS A 40 -9.71 12.48 -8.65
N ALA A 41 -10.85 11.79 -8.56
CA ALA A 41 -11.77 11.95 -7.46
C ALA A 41 -11.19 11.30 -6.19
N GLY A 42 -11.12 12.07 -5.11
CA GLY A 42 -10.80 11.57 -3.78
C GLY A 42 -9.32 11.57 -3.38
N ARG A 43 -9.13 11.42 -2.07
CA ARG A 43 -7.87 11.43 -1.35
C ARG A 43 -7.17 10.06 -1.45
N LYS A 44 -6.10 9.94 -2.26
CA LYS A 44 -5.32 8.69 -2.40
C LYS A 44 -4.09 8.70 -1.49
N SER A 45 -3.91 7.67 -0.66
CA SER A 45 -2.71 7.48 0.16
C SER A 45 -1.47 7.26 -0.72
N ARG A 46 -0.35 7.91 -0.38
CA ARG A 46 0.94 7.72 -1.04
C ARG A 46 1.75 6.55 -0.46
N LEU A 47 1.28 5.96 0.64
CA LEU A 47 2.00 4.91 1.37
C LEU A 47 1.84 3.50 0.77
N GLY A 48 1.11 3.34 -0.34
CA GLY A 48 0.91 2.03 -0.97
C GLY A 48 2.22 1.33 -1.38
N GLY A 49 3.21 2.08 -1.86
CA GLY A 49 4.53 1.53 -2.18
C GLY A 49 5.29 1.02 -0.95
N VAL A 50 5.12 1.68 0.20
CA VAL A 50 5.74 1.27 1.48
C VAL A 50 5.13 -0.05 1.95
N ALA A 51 3.80 -0.20 1.85
CA ALA A 51 3.13 -1.47 2.18
C ALA A 51 3.67 -2.64 1.35
N LEU A 52 3.86 -2.42 0.04
CA LEU A 52 4.38 -3.45 -0.86
C LEU A 52 5.83 -3.80 -0.53
N TYR A 53 6.68 -2.80 -0.28
CA TYR A 53 8.08 -3.01 0.11
C TYR A 53 8.19 -3.81 1.41
N VAL A 54 7.44 -3.43 2.44
CA VAL A 54 7.46 -4.14 3.73
C VAL A 54 6.96 -5.58 3.58
N ALA A 55 5.89 -5.80 2.80
CA ALA A 55 5.37 -7.14 2.55
C ALA A 55 6.38 -8.05 1.82
N PHE A 56 7.21 -7.47 0.94
CA PHE A 56 8.20 -8.23 0.18
C PHE A 56 9.50 -8.49 0.95
N VAL A 57 9.92 -7.56 1.82
CA VAL A 57 11.12 -7.76 2.67
C VAL A 57 10.84 -8.72 3.83
N ALA A 58 9.60 -8.79 4.31
CA ALA A 58 9.22 -9.64 5.44
C ALA A 58 8.88 -11.09 5.07
N ALA A 59 8.63 -11.37 3.80
CA ALA A 59 8.32 -12.71 3.27
C ALA A 59 9.56 -13.42 2.75
#